data_AF-A0A0B2NX22-F1
#
_entry.id   AF-A0A0B2NX22-F1
#
_cell.length_a   1.000
_cell.length_b   1.000
_cell.length_c   1.000
_cell.angle_alpha   90.00
_cell.angle_beta   90.00
_cell.angle_gamma   90.00
#
_symmetry.space_group_name_H-M   'P 1'
#
loop_
_entity.id
_entity.type
_entity.pdbx_description
1 polymer ?
#
loop_
_entity_poly.entity_id
_entity_poly.type
_entity_poly.pdbx_seq_one_letter_code
_entity_poly.pdbx_strand_id
1 'polypeptide(L)'
;MEIDYGFDFEDCFPSMIARLGAEGFIGELCNGFQLLMDVNMGLITFESLKMSTNLLGLEVRDDELLCMLMEGDLDGDGALNQMEFCILMFRLSPCLMDMQGMVPVNHVNGLMSYNVV
;
A
#
# COMPACT_ATOMS: atom_id res chain seq x y z
N MET A 1 11.07 26.25 -4.54
CA MET A 1 9.63 25.97 -4.46
C MET A 1 9.56 24.48 -4.34
N GLU A 2 9.56 23.98 -3.10
CA GLU A 2 9.33 22.56 -2.85
C GLU A 2 7.86 22.33 -3.17
N ILE A 3 7.60 21.51 -4.19
CA ILE A 3 6.24 21.11 -4.48
C ILE A 3 5.96 19.92 -3.58
N ASP A 4 5.29 20.21 -2.48
CA ASP A 4 4.66 19.22 -1.63
C ASP A 4 3.53 18.55 -2.44
N TYR A 5 3.88 17.50 -3.16
CA TYR A 5 2.95 16.54 -3.77
C TYR A 5 2.57 15.47 -2.75
N GLY A 6 2.41 15.84 -1.47
CA GLY A 6 1.79 15.00 -0.48
C GLY A 6 0.34 14.77 -0.91
N PHE A 7 0.08 13.64 -1.55
CA PHE A 7 -1.25 13.04 -1.50
C PHE A 7 -1.47 12.78 -0.01
N ASP A 8 -2.12 13.73 0.67
CA ASP A 8 -2.42 13.67 2.10
C ASP A 8 -3.48 12.57 2.25
N PHE A 9 -3.03 11.33 2.10
CA PHE A 9 -3.87 10.15 2.23
C PHE A 9 -4.18 10.08 3.71
N GLU A 10 -5.41 10.42 4.08
CA GLU A 10 -5.87 10.18 5.43
C GLU A 10 -5.73 8.68 5.69
N ASP A 11 -4.79 8.31 6.56
CA ASP A 11 -4.47 6.93 6.84
C ASP A 11 -5.63 6.27 7.59
N CYS A 12 -6.58 5.74 6.80
CA CYS A 12 -7.80 5.13 7.30
C CYS A 12 -7.58 3.67 7.73
N PHE A 13 -6.41 3.09 7.45
CA PHE A 13 -6.15 1.66 7.65
C PHE A 13 -6.21 1.25 9.12
N PRO A 14 -5.64 2.01 10.09
CA PRO A 14 -5.79 1.70 11.50
C PRO A 14 -7.25 1.61 11.94
N SER A 15 -8.10 2.52 11.44
CA SER A 15 -9.53 2.51 11.77
C SER A 15 -10.28 1.32 11.14
N MET A 16 -9.89 0.94 9.91
CA MET A 16 -10.46 -0.19 9.21
C MET A 16 -10.07 -1.52 9.88
N ILE A 17 -8.80 -1.68 10.24
CA ILE A 17 -8.30 -2.83 11.00
C ILE A 17 -8.96 -2.92 12.38
N ALA A 18 -9.11 -1.80 13.09
CA ALA A 18 -9.76 -1.79 14.41
C ALA A 18 -11.24 -2.23 14.34
N ARG A 19 -11.92 -1.96 13.22
CA ARG A 19 -13.34 -2.30 13.03
C ARG A 19 -13.55 -3.72 12.47
N LEU A 20 -12.72 -4.13 11.51
CA LEU A 20 -12.90 -5.38 10.76
C LEU A 20 -12.02 -6.54 11.28
N GLY A 21 -11.02 -6.23 12.10
CA GLY A 21 -9.93 -7.15 12.42
C GLY A 21 -8.95 -7.32 11.26
N ALA A 22 -7.81 -7.96 11.51
CA ALA A 22 -6.77 -8.17 10.50
C ALA A 22 -7.26 -9.01 9.31
N GLU A 23 -8.00 -10.10 9.57
CA GLU A 23 -8.55 -10.96 8.51
C GLU A 23 -9.57 -10.20 7.65
N GLY A 24 -10.45 -9.40 8.27
CA GLY A 24 -11.44 -8.59 7.56
C GLY A 24 -10.77 -7.50 6.71
N PHE A 25 -9.73 -6.85 7.23
CA PHE A 25 -8.95 -5.87 6.48
C PHE A 25 -8.26 -6.48 5.25
N ILE A 26 -7.64 -7.66 5.40
CA ILE A 26 -7.05 -8.39 4.26
C ILE A 26 -8.12 -8.72 3.22
N GLY A 27 -9.32 -9.12 3.66
CA GLY A 27 -10.48 -9.32 2.78
C GLY A 27 -10.82 -8.07 1.97
N GLU A 28 -10.84 -6.90 2.59
CA GLU A 28 -11.11 -5.64 1.90
C GLU A 28 -10.02 -5.25 0.90
N LEU A 29 -8.74 -5.53 1.21
CA LEU A 29 -7.65 -5.34 0.23
C LEU A 29 -7.85 -6.25 -0.99
N CYS A 30 -8.23 -7.51 -0.78
CA CYS A 30 -8.54 -8.44 -1.87
C CYS A 30 -9.74 -7.97 -2.71
N ASN A 31 -10.79 -7.44 -2.06
CA ASN A 31 -11.95 -6.89 -2.74
C ASN A 31 -11.58 -5.64 -3.56
N GLY A 32 -10.76 -4.76 -2.98
CA GLY A 32 -10.22 -3.59 -3.69
C GLY A 32 -9.40 -3.98 -4.91
N PHE A 33 -8.52 -4.98 -4.79
CA PHE A 33 -7.78 -5.51 -5.93
C PHE A 33 -8.71 -6.01 -7.04
N GLN A 34 -9.71 -6.81 -6.70
CA GLN A 34 -10.69 -7.34 -7.66
C GLN A 34 -11.49 -6.25 -8.37
N LEU A 35 -11.74 -5.13 -7.70
CA LEU A 35 -12.43 -3.97 -8.27
C LEU A 35 -11.57 -3.21 -9.30
N LEU A 36 -10.26 -3.24 -9.14
CA LEU A 36 -9.31 -2.48 -9.97
C LEU A 36 -8.68 -3.29 -11.10
N MET A 37 -8.63 -4.62 -10.97
CA MET A 37 -7.94 -5.49 -11.94
C MET A 37 -8.68 -5.63 -13.27
N ASP A 38 -7.92 -5.87 -14.33
CA ASP A 38 -8.43 -6.44 -15.56
C ASP A 38 -8.82 -7.90 -15.32
N VAL A 39 -10.09 -8.23 -15.55
CA VAL A 39 -10.66 -9.56 -15.28
C VAL A 39 -10.02 -10.66 -16.13
N ASN A 40 -9.57 -10.34 -17.35
CA ASN A 40 -8.98 -11.31 -18.26
C ASN A 40 -7.50 -11.57 -17.93
N MET A 41 -6.78 -10.53 -17.48
CA MET A 41 -5.37 -10.65 -17.14
C MET A 41 -5.13 -11.10 -15.70
N GLY A 42 -6.04 -10.79 -14.77
CA GLY A 42 -5.81 -11.05 -13.36
C GLY A 42 -4.89 -10.04 -12.69
N LEU A 43 -4.64 -8.89 -13.31
CA LEU A 43 -3.68 -7.85 -12.90
C LEU A 43 -4.34 -6.47 -12.97
N ILE A 44 -3.89 -5.53 -12.15
CA ILE A 44 -4.24 -4.11 -12.30
C ILE A 44 -3.36 -3.54 -13.40
N THR A 45 -3.95 -3.23 -14.54
CA THR A 45 -3.28 -2.58 -15.66
C THR A 45 -3.58 -1.08 -15.64
N PHE A 46 -2.84 -0.30 -16.43
CA PHE A 46 -3.16 1.12 -16.61
C PHE A 46 -4.60 1.35 -17.07
N GLU A 47 -5.07 0.54 -18.02
CA GLU A 47 -6.42 0.66 -18.58
C GLU A 47 -7.49 0.27 -17.55
N SER A 48 -7.29 -0.82 -16.82
CA SER A 48 -8.25 -1.26 -15.80
C SER A 48 -8.31 -0.26 -14.64
N LEU A 49 -7.16 0.22 -14.17
CA LEU A 49 -7.09 1.22 -13.12
C LEU A 49 -7.78 2.52 -13.54
N LYS A 50 -7.50 3.02 -14.76
CA LYS A 50 -8.15 4.21 -15.32
C LYS A 50 -9.66 4.03 -15.45
N MET A 51 -10.11 2.86 -15.88
CA MET A 51 -11.54 2.58 -15.99
C MET A 51 -12.21 2.56 -14.62
N SER A 52 -11.61 1.86 -13.65
CA SER A 52 -12.16 1.73 -12.31
C SER A 52 -12.18 3.06 -11.55
N THR A 53 -11.16 3.91 -11.66
CA THR A 53 -11.18 5.24 -11.03
C THR A 53 -12.28 6.13 -11.61
N ASN A 54 -12.46 6.12 -12.93
CA ASN A 54 -13.55 6.83 -13.59
C ASN A 54 -14.93 6.30 -13.17
N LEU A 55 -15.09 4.98 -13.06
CA LEU A 55 -16.35 4.37 -12.60
C LEU A 55 -16.68 4.71 -11.14
N LEU A 56 -15.67 4.87 -10.30
CA LEU A 56 -15.81 5.33 -8.91
C LEU A 56 -16.03 6.84 -8.80
N GLY A 57 -16.03 7.58 -9.92
CA GLY A 57 -16.20 9.03 -9.94
C GLY A 57 -14.96 9.78 -9.46
N LEU A 58 -13.79 9.15 -9.47
CA LEU A 58 -12.51 9.76 -9.11
C LEU A 58 -11.85 10.35 -10.35
N GLU A 59 -11.60 11.66 -10.33
CA GLU A 59 -10.84 12.35 -11.38
C GLU A 59 -9.34 12.22 -11.10
N VAL A 60 -8.71 11.16 -11.64
CA VAL A 60 -7.27 10.91 -11.50
C VAL A 60 -6.60 11.13 -12.86
N ARG A 61 -5.46 11.82 -12.87
CA ARG A 61 -4.73 12.14 -14.11
C ARG A 61 -3.90 10.94 -14.57
N ASP A 62 -3.70 10.82 -15.89
CA ASP A 62 -2.96 9.70 -16.48
C ASP A 62 -1.53 9.56 -15.92
N ASP A 63 -0.83 10.67 -15.62
CA ASP A 63 0.51 10.63 -15.01
C ASP A 63 0.46 10.14 -13.56
N GLU A 64 -0.61 10.43 -12.83
CA GLU A 64 -0.78 9.97 -11.46
C GLU A 64 -1.09 8.46 -11.43
N LEU A 65 -1.93 7.98 -12.34
CA LEU A 65 -2.18 6.54 -12.52
C LEU A 65 -0.89 5.79 -12.89
N LEU A 66 -0.07 6.38 -13.77
CA LEU A 66 1.21 5.81 -14.13
C LEU A 66 2.17 5.78 -12.93
N CYS A 67 2.23 6.86 -12.14
CA CYS A 67 3.00 6.88 -10.90
C CYS A 67 2.52 5.80 -9.91
N MET A 68 1.22 5.57 -9.76
CA MET A 68 0.68 4.51 -8.90
C MET A 68 1.17 3.12 -9.33
N LEU A 69 1.16 2.83 -10.63
CA LEU A 69 1.68 1.57 -11.14
C LEU A 69 3.18 1.46 -10.93
N MET A 70 3.95 2.48 -11.33
CA MET A 70 5.41 2.48 -11.22
C MET A 70 5.90 2.34 -9.78
N GLU A 71 5.16 2.88 -8.80
CA GLU A 71 5.53 2.79 -7.38
C GLU A 71 5.26 1.40 -6.80
N GLY A 72 4.26 0.69 -7.32
CA GLY A 72 3.83 -0.62 -6.84
C GLY A 72 4.43 -1.81 -7.60
N ASP A 73 4.80 -1.63 -8.86
CA ASP A 73 5.32 -2.66 -9.76
C ASP A 73 6.74 -3.04 -9.36
N LEU A 74 6.91 -4.22 -8.75
CA LEU A 74 8.18 -4.67 -8.19
C LEU A 74 8.95 -5.57 -9.16
N ASP A 75 8.26 -6.23 -10.08
CA ASP A 75 8.86 -7.11 -11.07
C ASP A 75 9.10 -6.45 -12.45
N GLY A 76 8.51 -5.28 -12.68
CA GLY A 76 8.70 -4.45 -13.86
C GLY A 76 7.85 -4.88 -15.05
N ASP A 77 6.74 -5.60 -14.83
CA ASP A 77 5.84 -6.05 -15.91
C ASP A 77 4.88 -4.96 -16.41
N GLY A 78 4.83 -3.80 -15.73
CA GLY A 78 4.00 -2.66 -16.05
C GLY A 78 2.56 -2.76 -15.53
N ALA A 79 2.27 -3.74 -14.67
CA ALA A 79 1.00 -3.96 -14.01
C ALA A 79 1.21 -4.20 -12.51
N LEU A 80 0.12 -4.38 -11.75
CA LEU A 80 0.20 -4.84 -10.37
C LEU A 80 -0.51 -6.18 -10.23
N ASN A 81 0.23 -7.16 -9.73
CA ASN A 81 -0.38 -8.35 -9.17
C ASN A 81 -0.93 -8.08 -7.76
N GLN A 82 -1.67 -9.04 -7.21
CA GLN A 82 -2.34 -8.87 -5.91
C GLN A 82 -1.35 -8.61 -4.77
N MET A 83 -0.17 -9.22 -4.81
CA MET A 83 0.85 -9.06 -3.77
C MET A 83 1.46 -7.65 -3.81
N GLU A 84 1.78 -7.16 -5.00
CA GLU A 84 2.30 -5.81 -5.23
C GLU A 84 1.30 -4.73 -4.81
N PHE A 85 0.03 -4.90 -5.19
CA PHE A 85 -1.03 -4.00 -4.75
C PHE A 85 -1.14 -3.94 -3.22
N CYS A 86 -1.15 -5.10 -2.55
CA CYS A 86 -1.17 -5.14 -1.09
C CYS A 86 0.05 -4.41 -0.51
N ILE A 87 1.27 -4.73 -0.96
CA ILE A 87 2.50 -4.08 -0.49
C ILE A 87 2.42 -2.56 -0.68
N LEU A 88 1.98 -2.08 -1.84
CA LEU A 88 1.79 -0.66 -2.12
C LEU A 88 0.82 -0.05 -1.10
N MET A 89 -0.34 -0.66 -0.87
CA MET A 89 -1.32 -0.18 0.11
C MET A 89 -0.71 -0.07 1.52
N PHE A 90 0.05 -1.08 1.97
CA PHE A 90 0.73 -1.03 3.27
C PHE A 90 1.80 0.08 3.33
N ARG A 91 2.53 0.34 2.23
CA ARG A 91 3.53 1.41 2.13
C ARG A 91 2.92 2.80 2.19
N LEU A 92 1.68 2.94 1.73
CA LEU A 92 0.92 4.19 1.78
C LEU A 92 0.25 4.45 3.15
N SER A 93 0.42 3.55 4.13
CA SER A 93 -0.04 3.69 5.51
C SER A 93 1.16 3.81 6.46
N PRO A 94 1.75 5.01 6.63
CA PRO A 94 2.90 5.22 7.50
C PRO A 94 2.62 4.79 8.95
N CYS A 95 1.37 4.94 9.42
CA CYS A 95 1.01 4.60 10.80
C CYS A 95 1.03 3.08 11.04
N LEU A 96 0.87 2.27 9.99
CA LEU A 96 0.96 0.82 10.07
C LEU A 96 2.42 0.34 10.05
N MET A 97 3.31 1.13 9.44
CA MET A 97 4.77 0.90 9.46
C MET A 97 5.38 1.23 10.83
N ASP A 98 4.86 2.25 11.51
CA ASP A 98 5.30 2.62 12.88
C ASP A 98 4.83 1.63 13.96
N MET A 99 3.92 0.69 13.62
CA MET A 99 3.53 -0.41 14.51
C MET A 99 4.55 -1.57 14.52
N GLN A 100 5.73 -1.40 13.91
CA GLN A 100 6.87 -2.29 14.11
C GLN A 100 8.10 -1.52 14.61
N GLY A 101 8.31 -1.58 15.93
CA GLY A 101 9.64 -1.59 16.53
C GLY A 101 10.45 -2.84 16.17
N MET A 102 10.46 -3.25 14.89
CA MET A 102 11.41 -4.24 14.37
C MET A 102 12.71 -3.49 14.03
N VAL A 103 13.45 -3.14 15.08
CA VAL A 103 14.87 -2.80 14.94
C VAL A 103 15.55 -4.03 14.31
N PRO A 104 16.32 -3.90 13.21
CA PRO A 104 17.14 -5.01 12.76
C PRO A 104 18.07 -5.36 13.92
N VAL A 105 17.89 -6.56 14.50
CA VAL A 105 18.86 -7.13 15.43
C VAL A 105 20.11 -7.39 14.63
N ASN A 106 20.95 -6.37 14.53
CA ASN A 106 22.33 -6.50 14.16
C ASN A 106 23.00 -7.23 15.32
N HIS A 107 23.04 -8.56 15.22
CA HIS A 107 23.88 -9.37 16.08
C HIS A 107 25.33 -9.07 15.73
N VAL A 108 25.93 -8.05 16.36
CA VAL A 108 27.37 -7.99 16.65
C VAL A 108 27.65 -6.95 17.76
N ASN A 109 27.99 -7.49 18.94
CA ASN A 109 28.98 -6.99 19.91
C ASN A 109 28.64 -5.81 20.86
N GLY A 110 28.30 -6.19 22.11
CA GLY A 110 29.06 -5.72 23.27
C GLY A 110 28.48 -4.59 24.11
N LEU A 111 28.02 -4.95 25.32
CA LEU A 111 27.83 -4.10 26.53
C LEU A 111 26.70 -3.05 26.37
N MET A 112 25.64 -3.07 27.19
CA MET A 112 25.69 -2.55 28.56
C MET A 112 24.59 -3.13 29.46
N SER A 113 24.97 -3.21 30.73
CA SER A 113 24.36 -3.79 31.92
C SER A 113 22.90 -3.43 32.22
N TYR A 114 22.15 -4.41 32.71
CA TYR A 114 20.85 -4.25 33.36
C TYR A 114 21.02 -3.65 34.77
N ASN A 115 20.30 -2.56 35.07
CA ASN A 115 19.95 -2.22 36.45
C ASN A 115 18.49 -2.58 36.67
N VAL A 116 18.28 -3.56 37.54
CA VAL A 116 16.98 -3.91 38.12
C VAL A 116 16.67 -2.85 39.18
N VAL A 117 15.48 -2.27 39.12
CA VAL A 117 14.82 -1.68 40.30
C VAL A 117 13.75 -2.67 40.76
#